data_AF-A0A1Q5DQ63-F1
#
_entry.id   AF-A0A1Q5DQ63-F1
#
_cell.length_a   1.000
_cell.length_b   1.000
_cell.length_c   1.000
_cell.angle_alpha   90.00
_cell.angle_beta   90.00
_cell.angle_gamma   90.00
#
_symmetry.space_group_name_H-M   'P 1'
#
loop_
_entity.id
_entity.type
_entity.pdbx_description
1 polymer ?
#
loop_
_entity_poly.entity_id
_entity_poly.type
_entity_poly.pdbx_seq_one_letter_code
_entity_poly.pdbx_strand_id
1 'polypeptide(L)'
;MNVKTSVRIGAVAGAAALGLGIMSPVASADPAPGDYRVLAGVGSDTTQDVGNGLGESIDGGTLIASYDATGSSTVKTRATGCTINRPNGSSAGITALNNAVDNATGCIDFARSSRGPATSGTDLTFVPFAQDQVTVAVRGDSALNNNLDLTAAQLKAVYECTTTTLNGVTLTPLLPQSGSGTRSFFLSSIGNPTLGTCVGTMQEHNGVELDSAGDIAPYSVAQYNAQVNGAVTDRHGATVLGKIGGGRISRDVYNVVPTSKLTDSVIASTFVGSGSKVCAETDVIEYYGFTLAPNCGATTLKGEN
;
A
#
# COMPACT_ATOMS: atom_id res chain seq x y z
N MET A 1 -12.97 21.63 -49.68
CA MET A 1 -12.94 22.71 -48.68
C MET A 1 -13.69 22.24 -47.44
N ASN A 2 -12.90 21.92 -46.41
CA ASN A 2 -13.17 21.78 -44.98
C ASN A 2 -14.61 21.57 -44.46
N VAL A 3 -14.82 20.36 -43.95
CA VAL A 3 -15.76 19.99 -42.88
C VAL A 3 -15.19 20.45 -41.54
N LYS A 4 -15.99 21.02 -40.62
CA LYS A 4 -15.81 20.84 -39.17
C LYS A 4 -17.14 20.88 -38.41
N THR A 5 -17.51 19.72 -37.90
CA THR A 5 -18.62 19.47 -36.98
C THR A 5 -18.17 19.76 -35.54
N SER A 6 -19.04 20.43 -34.78
CA SER A 6 -18.79 20.86 -33.41
C SER A 6 -19.00 19.71 -32.41
N VAL A 7 -17.96 19.32 -31.68
CA VAL A 7 -18.08 18.43 -30.50
C VAL A 7 -17.72 19.23 -29.26
N ARG A 8 -18.66 19.34 -28.32
CA ARG A 8 -18.45 19.86 -26.97
C ARG A 8 -17.92 18.71 -26.11
N ILE A 9 -16.66 18.80 -25.66
CA ILE A 9 -16.11 17.97 -24.59
C ILE A 9 -15.93 18.87 -23.38
N GLY A 10 -16.57 18.51 -22.26
CA GLY A 10 -16.44 19.19 -20.98
C GLY A 10 -15.05 18.97 -20.40
N ALA A 11 -14.37 20.08 -20.08
CA ALA A 11 -13.14 20.07 -19.32
C ALA A 11 -13.47 20.10 -17.81
N VAL A 12 -13.16 19.02 -17.10
CA VAL A 12 -12.86 19.08 -15.67
C VAL A 12 -11.34 19.00 -15.58
N ALA A 13 -10.69 20.16 -15.57
CA ALA A 13 -9.27 20.29 -15.29
C ALA A 13 -9.12 20.64 -13.80
N GLY A 14 -8.67 19.67 -13.01
CA GLY A 14 -8.14 19.92 -11.68
C GLY A 14 -6.83 20.70 -11.79
N ALA A 15 -6.81 21.92 -11.28
CA ALA A 15 -5.59 22.67 -11.06
C ALA A 15 -5.12 22.42 -9.62
N ALA A 16 -4.35 21.34 -9.42
CA ALA A 16 -3.48 21.26 -8.25
C ALA A 16 -2.27 22.15 -8.55
N ALA A 17 -2.15 23.27 -7.82
CA ALA A 17 -0.96 24.09 -7.85
C ALA A 17 0.19 23.32 -7.21
N LEU A 18 1.06 22.72 -8.03
CA LEU A 18 2.34 22.17 -7.59
C LEU A 18 3.25 23.32 -7.16
N GLY A 19 3.23 23.62 -5.86
CA GLY A 19 4.33 24.35 -5.23
C GLY A 19 5.59 23.50 -5.35
N LEU A 20 6.58 23.98 -6.10
CA LEU A 20 7.94 23.43 -6.10
C LEU A 20 8.58 23.70 -4.72
N GLY A 21 8.18 22.88 -3.74
CA GLY A 21 8.87 22.74 -2.47
C GLY A 21 10.16 21.95 -2.69
N ILE A 22 11.19 22.32 -1.92
CA ILE A 22 12.50 21.68 -1.84
C ILE A 22 12.32 20.17 -1.93
N MET A 23 12.99 19.51 -2.89
CA MET A 23 13.00 18.05 -2.97
C MET A 23 13.54 17.52 -1.64
N SER A 24 12.64 17.05 -0.76
CA SER A 24 13.01 16.25 0.39
C SER A 24 13.88 15.10 -0.12
N PRO A 25 14.97 14.73 0.58
CA PRO A 25 15.71 13.53 0.21
C PRO A 25 14.70 12.39 0.05
N VAL A 26 14.85 11.61 -1.03
CA VAL A 26 14.06 10.39 -1.21
C VAL A 26 14.10 9.62 0.12
N ALA A 27 12.93 9.40 0.73
CA ALA A 27 12.86 8.81 2.06
C ALA A 27 13.58 7.45 2.03
N SER A 28 14.38 7.18 3.05
CA SER A 28 15.22 5.98 3.07
C SER A 28 14.39 4.72 3.26
N ALA A 29 14.69 3.68 2.48
CA ALA A 29 14.02 2.37 2.56
C ALA A 29 14.11 1.72 3.96
N ASP A 30 15.23 1.95 4.66
CA ASP A 30 15.38 1.66 6.07
C ASP A 30 16.09 2.86 6.72
N PRO A 31 15.88 3.14 8.02
CA PRO A 31 16.77 4.04 8.76
C PRO A 31 18.24 3.62 8.60
N ALA A 32 19.15 4.59 8.48
CA ALA A 32 20.56 4.30 8.27
C ALA A 32 21.12 3.42 9.40
N PRO A 33 22.13 2.56 9.14
CA PRO A 33 22.73 1.75 10.19
C PRO A 33 23.20 2.60 11.39
N GLY A 34 22.63 2.33 12.57
CA GLY A 34 22.89 3.12 13.79
C GLY A 34 21.82 4.16 14.13
N ASP A 35 20.93 4.50 13.19
CA ASP A 35 19.76 5.36 13.40
C ASP A 35 18.57 4.53 13.89
N TYR A 36 18.53 4.25 15.20
CA TYR A 36 17.41 3.57 15.83
C TYR A 36 16.46 4.59 16.44
N ARG A 37 15.31 4.78 15.80
CA ARG A 37 14.26 5.71 16.23
C ARG A 37 13.36 5.09 17.30
N VAL A 38 12.57 5.94 17.96
CA VAL A 38 11.78 5.54 19.14
C VAL A 38 10.78 4.42 18.83
N LEU A 39 10.09 4.50 17.69
CA LEU A 39 9.08 3.53 17.25
C LEU A 39 9.58 2.80 16.01
N ALA A 40 9.70 1.47 16.06
CA ALA A 40 10.03 0.65 14.89
C ALA A 40 8.78 0.00 14.29
N GLY A 41 8.62 0.15 12.98
CA GLY A 41 7.54 -0.44 12.21
C GLY A 41 7.98 -1.17 10.94
N VAL A 42 7.23 -2.20 10.59
CA VAL A 42 7.49 -3.15 9.50
C VAL A 42 6.17 -3.52 8.79
N GLY A 43 6.24 -4.23 7.66
CA GLY A 43 5.07 -4.92 7.10
C GLY A 43 4.73 -4.49 5.68
N SER A 44 3.64 -3.75 5.51
CA SER A 44 3.06 -3.43 4.20
C SER A 44 4.02 -2.70 3.25
N ASP A 45 4.21 -3.28 2.06
CA ASP A 45 4.88 -2.66 0.91
C ASP A 45 4.06 -1.46 0.41
N THR A 46 2.74 -1.61 0.29
CA THR A 46 1.82 -0.52 -0.10
C THR A 46 2.09 0.79 0.65
N THR A 47 2.36 0.74 1.95
CA THR A 47 2.48 1.94 2.80
C THR A 47 3.90 2.21 3.28
N GLN A 48 4.90 1.49 2.76
CA GLN A 48 6.28 1.65 3.21
C GLN A 48 6.80 3.06 2.92
N ASP A 49 6.56 3.59 1.72
CA ASP A 49 7.16 4.86 1.32
C ASP A 49 6.55 6.06 2.03
N VAL A 50 5.22 6.07 2.19
CA VAL A 50 4.55 7.07 3.03
C VAL A 50 4.98 6.92 4.50
N GLY A 51 5.20 5.69 4.98
CA GLY A 51 5.76 5.44 6.30
C GLY A 51 7.17 6.01 6.47
N ASN A 52 8.00 5.93 5.43
CA ASN A 52 9.35 6.49 5.42
C ASN A 52 9.29 8.02 5.42
N GLY A 53 8.42 8.61 4.59
CA GLY A 53 8.18 10.05 4.56
C GLY A 53 7.66 10.61 5.88
N LEU A 54 6.70 9.94 6.52
CA LEU A 54 6.22 10.27 7.86
C LEU A 54 7.35 10.15 8.90
N GLY A 55 8.21 9.14 8.73
CA GLY A 55 9.39 8.94 9.55
C GLY A 55 10.36 10.09 9.53
N GLU A 56 10.62 10.67 8.35
CA GLU A 56 11.49 11.85 8.19
C GLU A 56 10.83 13.15 8.66
N SER A 57 9.54 13.33 8.43
CA SER A 57 8.83 14.59 8.75
C SER A 57 8.59 14.76 10.26
N ILE A 58 8.15 13.69 10.94
CA ILE A 58 7.70 13.77 12.32
C ILE A 58 8.90 13.83 13.29
N ASP A 59 8.85 14.79 14.21
CA ASP A 59 9.88 15.03 15.23
C ASP A 59 11.31 15.13 14.65
N GLY A 60 11.44 15.69 13.45
CA GLY A 60 12.73 15.86 12.77
C GLY A 60 13.46 14.54 12.51
N GLY A 61 12.73 13.46 12.20
CA GLY A 61 13.33 12.19 11.86
C GLY A 61 13.63 11.26 13.03
N THR A 62 13.22 11.60 14.26
CA THR A 62 13.67 10.87 15.47
C THR A 62 12.65 9.88 16.02
N LEU A 63 11.38 10.00 15.63
CA LEU A 63 10.29 9.24 16.24
C LEU A 63 10.02 7.90 15.55
N ILE A 64 9.76 7.91 14.25
CA ILE A 64 9.28 6.72 13.52
C ILE A 64 10.39 6.18 12.62
N ALA A 65 10.82 4.94 12.89
CA ALA A 65 11.61 4.10 12.02
C ALA A 65 10.68 3.17 11.24
N SER A 66 10.52 3.45 9.95
CA SER A 66 9.78 2.63 9.01
C SER A 66 10.77 1.77 8.22
N TYR A 67 10.75 0.45 8.43
CA TYR A 67 11.60 -0.50 7.70
C TYR A 67 10.84 -1.10 6.53
N ASP A 68 11.39 -1.04 5.32
CA ASP A 68 10.73 -1.48 4.10
C ASP A 68 10.40 -2.99 4.10
N ALA A 69 9.40 -3.35 3.30
CA ALA A 69 8.99 -4.73 3.11
C ALA A 69 9.98 -5.55 2.27
N THR A 70 10.77 -4.86 1.44
CA THR A 70 11.78 -5.44 0.54
C THR A 70 13.18 -4.94 0.90
N GLY A 71 14.23 -5.63 0.42
CA GLY A 71 15.63 -5.31 0.72
C GLY A 71 16.38 -6.51 1.29
N SER A 72 17.23 -6.28 2.30
CA SER A 72 17.97 -7.35 2.97
C SER A 72 17.05 -8.40 3.60
N SER A 73 17.54 -9.64 3.77
CA SER A 73 16.75 -10.73 4.38
C SER A 73 16.31 -10.46 5.82
N THR A 74 17.04 -9.58 6.53
CA THR A 74 16.76 -9.20 7.92
C THR A 74 16.77 -7.70 8.08
N VAL A 75 16.05 -7.21 9.09
CA VAL A 75 16.09 -5.83 9.58
C VAL A 75 16.58 -5.81 11.02
N LYS A 76 17.32 -4.77 11.39
CA LYS A 76 17.79 -4.55 12.76
C LYS A 76 17.13 -3.30 13.32
N THR A 77 16.24 -3.47 14.30
CA THR A 77 15.34 -2.40 14.77
C THR A 77 15.80 -1.70 16.05
N ARG A 78 16.84 -2.24 16.71
CA ARG A 78 17.42 -1.70 17.95
C ARG A 78 18.94 -1.80 17.93
N ALA A 79 19.61 -0.98 18.74
CA ALA A 79 21.06 -1.03 18.91
C ALA A 79 21.56 -2.40 19.41
N THR A 80 20.86 -2.97 20.40
CA THR A 80 21.15 -4.26 21.01
C THR A 80 20.07 -5.27 20.64
N GLY A 81 20.46 -6.44 20.13
CA GLY A 81 19.52 -7.48 19.71
C GLY A 81 18.66 -7.06 18.50
N CYS A 82 17.44 -7.59 18.44
CA CYS A 82 16.38 -7.23 17.48
C CYS A 82 16.78 -7.24 15.99
N THR A 83 17.59 -8.23 15.60
CA THR A 83 17.69 -8.66 14.21
C THR A 83 16.57 -9.66 13.94
N ILE A 84 15.63 -9.30 13.07
CA ILE A 84 14.48 -10.13 12.71
C ILE A 84 14.44 -10.37 11.21
N ASN A 85 13.79 -11.45 10.76
CA ASN A 85 13.50 -11.65 9.34
C ASN A 85 12.66 -10.48 8.83
N ARG A 86 12.99 -9.94 7.66
CA ARG A 86 12.28 -8.79 7.07
C ARG A 86 10.82 -9.18 6.77
N PRO A 87 9.83 -8.54 7.40
CA PRO A 87 8.44 -8.83 7.11
C PRO A 87 8.04 -8.21 5.77
N ASN A 88 7.70 -9.05 4.79
CA ASN A 88 7.24 -8.63 3.47
C ASN A 88 5.70 -8.76 3.40
N GLY A 89 4.99 -7.63 3.37
CA GLY A 89 3.55 -7.54 3.31
C GLY A 89 2.85 -7.37 4.67
N SER A 90 1.57 -6.97 4.62
CA SER A 90 0.77 -6.67 5.81
C SER A 90 0.64 -7.85 6.77
N SER A 91 0.48 -9.08 6.27
CA SER A 91 0.42 -10.27 7.14
C SER A 91 1.70 -10.52 7.86
N ALA A 92 2.83 -10.46 7.15
CA ALA A 92 4.12 -10.71 7.78
C ALA A 92 4.39 -9.66 8.86
N GLY A 93 4.06 -8.38 8.61
CA GLY A 93 4.19 -7.31 9.61
C GLY A 93 3.32 -7.53 10.85
N ILE A 94 2.03 -7.84 10.66
CA ILE A 94 1.10 -8.15 11.76
C ILE A 94 1.58 -9.35 12.58
N THR A 95 1.98 -10.44 11.92
CA THR A 95 2.53 -11.63 12.59
C THR A 95 3.81 -11.29 13.35
N ALA A 96 4.70 -10.47 12.78
CA ALA A 96 5.92 -10.04 13.46
C ALA A 96 5.61 -9.18 14.70
N LEU A 97 4.59 -8.32 14.63
CA LEU A 97 4.12 -7.53 15.77
C LEU A 97 3.53 -8.41 16.87
N ASN A 98 2.64 -9.35 16.56
CA ASN A 98 2.09 -10.28 17.55
C ASN A 98 3.20 -11.09 18.22
N ASN A 99 4.12 -11.66 17.44
CA ASN A 99 5.27 -12.36 18.01
C ASN A 99 6.12 -11.46 18.92
N ALA A 100 6.29 -10.17 18.59
CA ALA A 100 7.01 -9.23 19.44
C ALA A 100 6.28 -8.92 20.75
N VAL A 101 4.94 -8.85 20.71
CA VAL A 101 4.08 -8.65 21.88
C VAL A 101 4.08 -9.89 22.77
N ASP A 102 3.80 -11.08 22.22
CA ASP A 102 3.69 -12.34 22.96
C ASP A 102 4.98 -12.70 23.68
N ASN A 103 6.11 -12.45 23.01
CA ASN A 103 7.43 -12.74 23.55
C ASN A 103 8.06 -11.54 24.26
N ALA A 104 7.30 -10.45 24.43
CA ALA A 104 7.73 -9.21 25.09
C ALA A 104 9.11 -8.70 24.63
N THR A 105 9.41 -8.81 23.33
CA THR A 105 10.77 -8.58 22.82
C THR A 105 11.14 -7.10 22.74
N GLY A 106 10.13 -6.22 22.59
CA GLY A 106 10.35 -4.79 22.35
C GLY A 106 11.02 -4.47 21.01
N CYS A 107 11.08 -5.43 20.08
CA CYS A 107 11.75 -5.25 18.80
C CYS A 107 10.91 -4.53 17.74
N ILE A 108 9.57 -4.55 17.87
CA ILE A 108 8.65 -3.90 16.95
C ILE A 108 7.56 -3.22 17.80
N ASP A 109 7.17 -2.00 17.42
CA ASP A 109 6.15 -1.23 18.14
C ASP A 109 4.84 -1.14 17.37
N PHE A 110 4.92 -1.17 16.04
CA PHE A 110 3.74 -1.15 15.17
C PHE A 110 3.99 -1.93 13.87
N ALA A 111 2.92 -2.30 13.18
CA ALA A 111 2.97 -2.85 11.84
C ALA A 111 2.21 -1.94 10.87
N ARG A 112 2.71 -1.80 9.66
CA ARG A 112 1.98 -1.12 8.58
C ARG A 112 1.07 -2.13 7.86
N SER A 113 -0.18 -1.77 7.60
CA SER A 113 -1.14 -2.67 6.95
C SER A 113 -1.98 -1.97 5.88
N SER A 114 -2.15 -2.61 4.73
CA SER A 114 -3.11 -2.20 3.69
C SER A 114 -4.34 -3.12 3.63
N ARG A 115 -4.62 -3.82 4.73
CA ARG A 115 -5.87 -4.53 4.98
C ARG A 115 -6.32 -4.35 6.44
N GLY A 116 -7.61 -4.56 6.68
CA GLY A 116 -8.15 -4.70 8.03
C GLY A 116 -7.77 -6.03 8.69
N PRO A 117 -8.27 -6.28 9.91
CA PRO A 117 -8.06 -7.54 10.61
C PRO A 117 -8.58 -8.73 9.82
N ALA A 118 -7.79 -9.82 9.79
CA ALA A 118 -8.19 -11.08 9.17
C ALA A 118 -9.02 -11.97 10.11
N THR A 119 -8.82 -11.80 11.43
CA THR A 119 -9.54 -12.55 12.45
C THR A 119 -10.12 -11.62 13.52
N SER A 120 -11.26 -12.01 14.09
CA SER A 120 -11.81 -11.35 15.27
C SER A 120 -10.86 -11.55 16.45
N GLY A 121 -10.61 -10.49 17.20
CA GLY A 121 -9.66 -10.48 18.31
C GLY A 121 -9.57 -9.08 18.93
N THR A 122 -8.73 -8.94 19.95
CA THR A 122 -8.54 -7.65 20.64
C THR A 122 -7.08 -7.28 20.84
N ASP A 123 -6.14 -8.08 20.36
CA ASP A 123 -4.73 -7.91 20.71
C ASP A 123 -4.10 -6.76 19.94
N LEU A 124 -4.55 -6.54 18.71
CA LEU A 124 -4.14 -5.41 17.89
C LEU A 124 -5.29 -4.44 17.60
N THR A 125 -4.94 -3.17 17.49
CA THR A 125 -5.81 -2.09 17.02
C THR A 125 -5.28 -1.57 15.70
N PHE A 126 -6.17 -1.52 14.69
CA PHE A 126 -5.87 -1.06 13.34
C PHE A 126 -6.26 0.41 13.25
N VAL A 127 -5.27 1.30 13.39
CA VAL A 127 -5.50 2.74 13.42
C VAL A 127 -5.41 3.27 11.99
N PRO A 128 -6.53 3.65 11.35
CA PRO A 128 -6.49 4.16 9.99
C PRO A 128 -5.77 5.51 9.98
N PHE A 129 -4.96 5.76 8.95
CA PHE A 129 -4.31 7.06 8.77
C PHE A 129 -4.56 7.66 7.38
N ALA A 130 -4.69 6.82 6.36
CA ALA A 130 -4.90 7.26 5.00
C ALA A 130 -5.85 6.33 4.24
N GLN A 131 -6.30 6.79 3.08
CA GLN A 131 -7.08 6.04 2.11
C GLN A 131 -6.28 5.80 0.83
N ASP A 132 -6.36 4.57 0.35
CA ASP A 132 -5.78 4.12 -0.91
C ASP A 132 -6.90 3.70 -1.87
N GLN A 133 -6.65 3.88 -3.16
CA GLN A 133 -7.47 3.31 -4.22
C GLN A 133 -6.70 2.16 -4.86
N VAL A 134 -7.37 1.04 -5.08
CA VAL A 134 -6.81 -0.12 -5.80
C VAL A 134 -7.55 -0.29 -7.11
N THR A 135 -6.79 -0.62 -8.15
CA THR A 135 -7.30 -0.96 -9.48
C THR A 135 -6.47 -2.10 -10.06
N VAL A 136 -6.64 -2.40 -11.35
CA VAL A 136 -5.78 -3.30 -12.09
C VAL A 136 -4.75 -2.54 -12.93
N ALA A 137 -3.55 -3.08 -13.04
CA ALA A 137 -2.50 -2.64 -13.95
C ALA A 137 -2.31 -3.68 -15.06
N VAL A 138 -2.01 -3.19 -16.26
CA VAL A 138 -1.58 -3.97 -17.42
C VAL A 138 -0.42 -3.24 -18.09
N ARG A 139 0.25 -3.87 -19.04
CA ARG A 139 1.23 -3.16 -19.87
C ARG A 139 0.55 -2.17 -20.81
N GLY A 140 1.12 -0.97 -20.93
CA GLY A 140 0.63 0.10 -21.79
C GLY A 140 0.72 -0.22 -23.28
N ASP A 141 1.66 -1.08 -23.68
CA ASP A 141 1.86 -1.57 -25.06
C ASP A 141 1.01 -2.80 -25.41
N SER A 142 0.24 -3.32 -24.47
CA SER A 142 -0.65 -4.48 -24.68
C SER A 142 -2.02 -4.06 -25.23
N ALA A 143 -2.63 -4.95 -26.02
CA ALA A 143 -4.03 -4.81 -26.42
C ALA A 143 -5.03 -4.90 -25.23
N LEU A 144 -4.57 -5.32 -24.05
CA LEU A 144 -5.36 -5.19 -22.81
C LEU A 144 -5.63 -3.73 -22.45
N ASN A 145 -4.73 -2.80 -22.77
CA ASN A 145 -4.86 -1.36 -22.51
C ASN A 145 -5.84 -0.63 -23.46
N ASN A 146 -6.81 -1.34 -24.06
CA ASN A 146 -7.85 -0.73 -24.87
C ASN A 146 -9.07 -0.39 -24.02
N ASN A 147 -9.03 0.76 -23.31
CA ASN A 147 -10.06 1.18 -22.35
C ASN A 147 -10.38 0.11 -21.30
N LEU A 148 -9.34 -0.45 -20.66
CA LEU A 148 -9.49 -1.52 -19.67
C LEU A 148 -10.40 -1.10 -18.51
N ASP A 149 -11.60 -1.67 -18.49
CA ASP A 149 -12.58 -1.48 -17.43
C ASP A 149 -13.34 -2.80 -17.21
N LEU A 150 -12.92 -3.54 -16.19
CA LEU A 150 -13.48 -4.85 -15.87
C LEU A 150 -14.36 -4.75 -14.63
N THR A 151 -15.55 -5.35 -14.67
CA THR A 151 -16.39 -5.50 -13.48
C THR A 151 -15.74 -6.46 -12.47
N ALA A 152 -16.15 -6.38 -11.21
CA ALA A 152 -15.74 -7.34 -10.18
C ALA A 152 -15.98 -8.80 -10.59
N ALA A 153 -17.11 -9.08 -11.25
CA ALA A 153 -17.43 -10.43 -11.74
C ALA A 153 -16.52 -10.88 -12.89
N GLN A 154 -16.14 -9.99 -13.81
CA GLN A 154 -15.18 -10.30 -14.86
C GLN A 154 -13.79 -10.55 -14.29
N LEU A 155 -13.33 -9.72 -13.35
CA LEU A 155 -12.07 -9.96 -12.65
C LEU A 155 -12.11 -11.30 -11.89
N LYS A 156 -13.20 -11.61 -11.20
CA LYS A 156 -13.39 -12.93 -10.58
C LYS A 156 -13.17 -14.05 -11.60
N ALA A 157 -13.81 -13.97 -12.76
CA ALA A 157 -13.65 -14.96 -13.83
C ALA A 157 -12.21 -15.06 -14.37
N VAL A 158 -11.48 -13.94 -14.45
CA VAL A 158 -10.05 -13.92 -14.83
C VAL A 158 -9.20 -14.67 -13.80
N TYR A 159 -9.36 -14.39 -12.50
CA TYR A 159 -8.58 -15.03 -11.44
C TYR A 159 -9.02 -16.48 -11.13
N GLU A 160 -10.24 -16.88 -11.51
CA GLU A 160 -10.68 -18.29 -11.52
C GLU A 160 -10.20 -19.04 -12.78
N CYS A 161 -9.50 -18.36 -13.69
CA CYS A 161 -9.04 -18.89 -14.99
C CYS A 161 -10.18 -19.43 -15.87
N THR A 162 -11.41 -18.90 -15.69
CA THR A 162 -12.55 -19.21 -16.56
C THR A 162 -12.57 -18.29 -17.78
N THR A 163 -12.17 -17.02 -17.60
CA THR A 163 -11.83 -16.11 -18.71
C THR A 163 -10.33 -16.13 -18.91
N THR A 164 -9.87 -16.72 -20.01
CA THR A 164 -8.45 -16.91 -20.32
C THR A 164 -7.94 -16.02 -21.44
N THR A 165 -8.83 -15.28 -22.11
CA THR A 165 -8.47 -14.31 -23.16
C THR A 165 -9.26 -13.03 -23.01
N LEU A 166 -8.64 -11.90 -23.35
CA LEU A 166 -9.27 -10.58 -23.42
C LEU A 166 -8.59 -9.78 -24.53
N ASN A 167 -9.38 -9.13 -25.38
CA ASN A 167 -8.88 -8.34 -26.53
C ASN A 167 -7.89 -9.11 -27.44
N GLY A 168 -8.09 -10.42 -27.61
CA GLY A 168 -7.23 -11.28 -28.42
C GLY A 168 -5.90 -11.68 -27.78
N VAL A 169 -5.68 -11.32 -26.51
CA VAL A 169 -4.48 -11.68 -25.74
C VAL A 169 -4.82 -12.74 -24.71
N THR A 170 -3.96 -13.74 -24.56
CA THR A 170 -4.06 -14.72 -23.46
C THR A 170 -3.74 -14.04 -22.14
N LEU A 171 -4.64 -14.14 -21.17
CA LEU A 171 -4.49 -13.53 -19.86
C LEU A 171 -3.51 -14.33 -18.99
N THR A 172 -2.62 -13.60 -18.33
CA THR A 172 -1.67 -14.09 -17.32
C THR A 172 -1.91 -13.31 -16.03
N PRO A 173 -2.98 -13.60 -15.27
CA PRO A 173 -3.26 -12.87 -14.04
C PRO A 173 -2.17 -13.08 -13.01
N LEU A 174 -1.72 -12.00 -12.38
CA LEU A 174 -0.69 -12.01 -11.34
C LEU A 174 -1.29 -11.49 -10.04
N LEU A 175 -0.86 -12.07 -8.92
CA LEU A 175 -1.15 -11.53 -7.59
C LEU A 175 0.15 -11.20 -6.86
N PRO A 176 0.13 -10.22 -5.96
CA PRO A 176 1.17 -10.11 -4.96
C PRO A 176 1.37 -11.42 -4.18
N GLN A 177 2.54 -11.54 -3.55
CA GLN A 177 2.91 -12.63 -2.66
C GLN A 177 1.82 -12.94 -1.61
N SER A 178 1.80 -14.19 -1.14
CA SER A 178 0.90 -14.58 -0.04
C SER A 178 1.15 -13.69 1.19
N GLY A 179 0.08 -13.18 1.79
CA GLY A 179 0.16 -12.25 2.93
C GLY A 179 0.19 -10.76 2.58
N SER A 180 0.23 -10.40 1.30
CA SER A 180 0.03 -9.01 0.84
C SER A 180 -1.36 -8.48 1.23
N GLY A 181 -1.39 -7.22 1.71
CA GLY A 181 -2.64 -6.53 2.00
C GLY A 181 -3.43 -6.18 0.74
N THR A 182 -2.76 -5.79 -0.36
CA THR A 182 -3.41 -5.54 -1.67
C THR A 182 -4.04 -6.78 -2.25
N ARG A 183 -3.36 -7.93 -2.17
CA ARG A 183 -3.95 -9.21 -2.55
C ARG A 183 -5.22 -9.51 -1.75
N SER A 184 -5.16 -9.44 -0.42
CA SER A 184 -6.31 -9.73 0.43
C SER A 184 -7.49 -8.82 0.12
N PHE A 185 -7.26 -7.51 0.01
CA PHE A 185 -8.30 -6.52 -0.26
C PHE A 185 -8.91 -6.69 -1.66
N PHE A 186 -8.06 -6.86 -2.68
CA PHE A 186 -8.51 -7.03 -4.06
C PHE A 186 -9.35 -8.29 -4.24
N LEU A 187 -8.87 -9.44 -3.74
CA LEU A 187 -9.60 -10.72 -3.84
C LEU A 187 -10.95 -10.66 -3.13
N SER A 188 -11.02 -10.02 -1.95
CA SER A 188 -12.27 -9.78 -1.25
C SER A 188 -13.24 -8.94 -2.09
N SER A 189 -12.73 -7.86 -2.70
CA SER A 189 -13.53 -6.90 -3.47
C SER A 189 -14.08 -7.48 -4.78
N ILE A 190 -13.44 -8.51 -5.33
CA ILE A 190 -13.93 -9.22 -6.53
C ILE A 190 -14.73 -10.48 -6.18
N GLY A 191 -15.07 -10.69 -4.90
CA GLY A 191 -15.95 -11.78 -4.48
C GLY A 191 -15.25 -13.11 -4.20
N ASN A 192 -13.99 -13.07 -3.75
CA ASN A 192 -13.17 -14.19 -3.27
C ASN A 192 -13.16 -15.38 -4.26
N PRO A 193 -12.49 -15.24 -5.41
CA PRO A 193 -12.36 -16.33 -6.39
C PRO A 193 -11.62 -17.54 -5.82
N THR A 194 -12.02 -18.73 -6.27
CA THR A 194 -11.15 -19.91 -6.17
C THR A 194 -10.05 -19.77 -7.21
N LEU A 195 -8.83 -19.43 -6.77
CA LEU A 195 -7.73 -19.13 -7.68
C LEU A 195 -7.43 -20.32 -8.61
N GLY A 196 -7.43 -20.06 -9.92
CA GLY A 196 -7.08 -21.07 -10.92
C GLY A 196 -5.56 -21.17 -11.11
N THR A 197 -5.13 -22.19 -11.87
CA THR A 197 -3.70 -22.50 -12.08
C THR A 197 -2.97 -21.52 -12.99
N CYS A 198 -3.68 -20.65 -13.70
CA CYS A 198 -3.10 -19.60 -14.53
C CYS A 198 -2.61 -18.38 -13.72
N VAL A 199 -2.92 -18.32 -12.42
CA VAL A 199 -2.55 -17.17 -11.57
C VAL A 199 -1.09 -17.28 -11.13
N GLY A 200 -0.27 -16.34 -11.60
CA GLY A 200 1.12 -16.17 -11.20
C GLY A 200 1.28 -15.31 -9.94
N THR A 201 2.52 -15.11 -9.53
CA THR A 201 2.89 -14.23 -8.41
C THR A 201 3.84 -13.14 -8.88
N MET A 202 3.72 -11.95 -8.31
CA MET A 202 4.63 -10.82 -8.49
C MET A 202 4.94 -10.15 -7.15
N GLN A 203 5.94 -9.27 -7.09
CA GLN A 203 6.11 -8.35 -5.97
C GLN A 203 5.06 -7.23 -6.01
N GLU A 204 4.51 -6.89 -4.84
CA GLU A 204 3.50 -5.85 -4.69
C GLU A 204 3.99 -4.51 -5.29
N HIS A 205 3.19 -3.91 -6.16
CA HIS A 205 3.46 -2.61 -6.80
C HIS A 205 4.79 -2.53 -7.59
N ASN A 206 5.31 -3.66 -8.08
CA ASN A 206 6.43 -3.68 -9.02
C ASN A 206 5.93 -3.90 -10.45
N GLY A 207 5.70 -2.82 -11.19
CA GLY A 207 5.19 -2.88 -12.55
C GLY A 207 6.18 -3.44 -13.58
N VAL A 208 7.48 -3.46 -13.27
CA VAL A 208 8.50 -4.10 -14.13
C VAL A 208 8.27 -5.61 -14.28
N GLU A 209 7.59 -6.24 -13.32
CA GLU A 209 7.24 -7.67 -13.37
C GLU A 209 6.04 -7.98 -14.27
N LEU A 210 5.36 -6.97 -14.82
CA LEU A 210 4.38 -7.15 -15.91
C LEU A 210 5.13 -7.19 -17.25
N ASP A 211 5.77 -8.31 -17.52
CA ASP A 211 6.68 -8.51 -18.64
C ASP A 211 6.02 -9.09 -19.91
N SER A 212 4.79 -9.57 -19.79
CA SER A 212 4.04 -10.25 -20.84
C SER A 212 2.76 -9.48 -21.21
N ALA A 213 2.37 -9.53 -22.48
CA ALA A 213 1.21 -8.78 -22.98
C ALA A 213 -0.11 -9.16 -22.25
N GLY A 214 -0.18 -10.38 -21.71
CA GLY A 214 -1.33 -10.90 -20.97
C GLY A 214 -1.43 -10.46 -19.52
N ASP A 215 -0.39 -9.82 -18.98
CA ASP A 215 -0.29 -9.60 -17.55
C ASP A 215 -1.32 -8.60 -17.06
N ILE A 216 -2.02 -9.00 -16.00
CA ILE A 216 -2.98 -8.18 -15.29
C ILE A 216 -2.83 -8.42 -13.78
N ALA A 217 -2.65 -7.35 -13.01
CA ALA A 217 -2.38 -7.45 -11.58
C ALA A 217 -3.11 -6.36 -10.80
N PRO A 218 -3.49 -6.58 -9.52
CA PRO A 218 -3.98 -5.50 -8.68
C PRO A 218 -2.83 -4.55 -8.34
N TYR A 219 -3.12 -3.25 -8.28
CA TYR A 219 -2.13 -2.19 -8.09
C TYR A 219 -2.70 -1.05 -7.25
N SER A 220 -1.91 -0.54 -6.30
CA SER A 220 -2.26 0.67 -5.53
C SER A 220 -2.04 1.91 -6.38
N VAL A 221 -3.07 2.73 -6.48
CA VAL A 221 -3.01 4.02 -7.18
C VAL A 221 -2.03 4.96 -6.50
N ALA A 222 -2.00 4.97 -5.16
CA ALA A 222 -1.07 5.82 -4.42
C ALA A 222 0.38 5.47 -4.77
N GLN A 223 0.71 4.19 -4.77
CA GLN A 223 2.03 3.69 -5.16
C GLN A 223 2.39 4.00 -6.62
N TYR A 224 1.45 3.79 -7.55
CA TYR A 224 1.65 4.17 -8.95
C TYR A 224 1.96 5.67 -9.08
N ASN A 225 1.19 6.52 -8.42
CA ASN A 225 1.38 7.97 -8.46
C ASN A 225 2.71 8.39 -7.82
N ALA A 226 3.07 7.81 -6.67
CA ALA A 226 4.34 8.10 -6.01
C ALA A 226 5.54 7.76 -6.91
N GLN A 227 5.46 6.65 -7.64
CA GLN A 227 6.50 6.24 -8.60
C GLN A 227 6.56 7.18 -9.82
N VAL A 228 5.42 7.42 -10.48
CA VAL A 228 5.35 8.26 -11.69
C VAL A 228 5.69 9.73 -11.41
N ASN A 229 5.37 10.23 -10.22
CA ASN A 229 5.68 11.60 -9.82
C ASN A 229 7.10 11.77 -9.26
N GLY A 230 7.90 10.69 -9.18
CA GLY A 230 9.27 10.73 -8.68
C GLY A 230 9.39 10.92 -7.16
N ALA A 231 8.32 10.66 -6.39
CA ALA A 231 8.37 10.67 -4.93
C ALA A 231 9.15 9.47 -4.37
N VAL A 232 9.18 8.37 -5.12
CA VAL A 232 9.91 7.14 -4.80
C VAL A 232 10.68 6.63 -6.02
N THR A 233 11.49 5.59 -5.83
CA THR A 233 12.13 4.89 -6.95
C THR A 233 11.06 4.36 -7.89
N ASP A 234 11.15 4.74 -9.16
CA ASP A 234 10.24 4.28 -10.17
C ASP A 234 10.45 2.79 -10.50
N ARG A 235 9.39 1.99 -10.28
CA ARG A 235 9.30 0.58 -10.65
C ARG A 235 7.99 0.31 -11.41
N HIS A 236 7.29 1.32 -11.94
CA HIS A 236 6.04 1.11 -12.65
C HIS A 236 6.29 0.51 -14.03
N GLY A 237 7.48 0.68 -14.58
CA GLY A 237 7.88 0.10 -15.87
C GLY A 237 6.96 0.58 -17.00
N ALA A 238 6.49 -0.35 -17.83
CA ALA A 238 5.56 -0.02 -18.92
C ALA A 238 4.09 -0.02 -18.46
N THR A 239 3.81 -0.14 -17.16
CA THR A 239 2.44 -0.38 -16.68
C THR A 239 1.59 0.88 -16.71
N VAL A 240 0.30 0.66 -16.97
CA VAL A 240 -0.74 1.67 -16.90
C VAL A 240 -1.92 1.12 -16.13
N LEU A 241 -2.66 2.01 -15.47
CA LEU A 241 -3.79 1.65 -14.65
C LEU A 241 -5.08 1.58 -15.48
N GLY A 242 -5.83 0.50 -15.30
CA GLY A 242 -7.21 0.36 -15.78
C GLY A 242 -8.23 0.83 -14.74
N LYS A 243 -9.46 0.36 -14.91
CA LYS A 243 -10.61 0.60 -14.04
C LYS A 243 -11.28 -0.70 -13.61
N ILE A 244 -12.03 -0.59 -12.51
CA ILE A 244 -12.92 -1.63 -12.02
C ILE A 244 -14.34 -1.07 -11.98
N GLY A 245 -15.20 -1.56 -12.86
CA GLY A 245 -16.62 -1.19 -12.94
C GLY A 245 -16.86 0.32 -13.06
N GLY A 246 -16.08 1.02 -13.88
CA GLY A 246 -16.16 2.47 -14.09
C GLY A 246 -15.29 3.30 -13.15
N GLY A 247 -14.63 2.69 -12.17
CA GLY A 247 -13.86 3.42 -11.15
C GLY A 247 -12.70 2.61 -10.56
N ARG A 248 -12.52 2.75 -9.25
CA ARG A 248 -11.48 2.12 -8.44
C ARG A 248 -12.10 1.73 -7.10
N ILE A 249 -11.56 0.70 -6.45
CA ILE A 249 -12.03 0.26 -5.14
C ILE A 249 -11.20 0.93 -4.04
N SER A 250 -11.83 1.43 -2.98
CA SER A 250 -11.15 2.21 -1.93
C SER A 250 -11.00 1.42 -0.64
N ARG A 251 -9.89 1.63 0.07
CA ARG A 251 -9.62 1.06 1.39
C ARG A 251 -8.96 2.08 2.30
N ASP A 252 -9.21 1.96 3.59
CA ASP A 252 -8.33 2.57 4.59
C ASP A 252 -7.04 1.74 4.70
N VAL A 253 -5.94 2.41 5.02
CA VAL A 253 -4.65 1.81 5.38
C VAL A 253 -4.28 2.21 6.81
N TYR A 254 -3.54 1.35 7.50
CA TYR A 254 -3.48 1.36 8.96
C TYR A 254 -2.05 1.35 9.48
N ASN A 255 -1.83 2.09 10.57
CA ASN A 255 -0.80 1.80 11.55
C ASN A 255 -1.40 0.87 12.60
N VAL A 256 -0.92 -0.36 12.68
CA VAL A 256 -1.43 -1.40 13.58
C VAL A 256 -0.56 -1.40 14.84
N VAL A 257 -1.18 -1.22 16.00
CA VAL A 257 -0.49 -1.15 17.29
C VAL A 257 -1.07 -2.17 18.26
N PRO A 258 -0.30 -2.64 19.26
CA PRO A 258 -0.85 -3.46 20.33
C PRO A 258 -1.94 -2.68 21.08
N THR A 259 -3.13 -3.26 21.22
CA THR A 259 -4.27 -2.63 21.89
C THR A 259 -3.93 -2.23 23.33
N SER A 260 -3.11 -3.03 24.01
CA SER A 260 -2.62 -2.76 25.36
C SER A 260 -1.74 -1.51 25.46
N LYS A 261 -1.21 -1.01 24.34
CA LYS A 261 -0.35 0.18 24.26
C LYS A 261 -1.09 1.44 23.80
N LEU A 262 -2.41 1.42 23.63
CA LEU A 262 -3.15 2.61 23.18
C LEU A 262 -3.05 3.81 24.14
N THR A 263 -2.73 3.58 25.42
CA THR A 263 -2.51 4.63 26.42
C THR A 263 -1.04 4.95 26.66
N ASP A 264 -0.12 4.24 26.01
CA ASP A 264 1.30 4.60 26.02
C ASP A 264 1.46 5.99 25.39
N SER A 265 2.13 6.91 26.08
CA SER A 265 2.19 8.32 25.66
C SER A 265 2.82 8.53 24.27
N VAL A 266 3.78 7.68 23.88
CA VAL A 266 4.47 7.78 22.59
C VAL A 266 3.55 7.24 21.50
N ILE A 267 2.98 6.05 21.68
CA ILE A 267 2.02 5.48 20.72
C ILE A 267 0.79 6.37 20.56
N ALA A 268 0.23 6.85 21.67
CA ALA A 268 -0.96 7.67 21.67
C ALA A 268 -0.75 8.99 20.92
N SER A 269 0.33 9.71 21.24
CA SER A 269 0.64 10.97 20.54
C SER A 269 0.99 10.77 19.06
N THR A 270 1.58 9.62 18.70
CA THR A 270 1.98 9.33 17.32
C THR A 270 0.80 8.96 16.44
N PHE A 271 -0.07 8.05 16.89
CA PHE A 271 -1.09 7.42 16.05
C PHE A 271 -2.54 7.66 16.49
N VAL A 272 -2.82 7.92 17.77
CA VAL A 272 -4.19 7.85 18.30
C VAL A 272 -4.89 9.22 18.28
N GLY A 273 -6.11 9.23 17.73
CA GLY A 273 -6.95 10.41 17.60
C GLY A 273 -6.61 11.27 16.39
N SER A 274 -7.58 12.11 15.99
CA SER A 274 -7.44 12.99 14.84
C SER A 274 -6.36 14.08 15.00
N GLY A 275 -5.92 14.35 16.23
CA GLY A 275 -4.80 15.25 16.54
C GLY A 275 -3.44 14.55 16.68
N SER A 276 -3.34 13.26 16.34
CA SER A 276 -2.07 12.54 16.37
C SER A 276 -1.08 13.10 15.37
N LYS A 277 0.23 12.89 15.61
CA LYS A 277 1.29 13.38 14.72
C LYS A 277 1.12 12.88 13.30
N VAL A 278 0.79 11.60 13.11
CA VAL A 278 0.55 11.05 11.77
C VAL A 278 -0.65 11.71 11.08
N CYS A 279 -1.75 11.97 11.80
CA CYS A 279 -2.91 12.64 11.21
C CYS A 279 -2.67 14.11 10.86
N ALA A 280 -1.68 14.76 11.48
CA ALA A 280 -1.29 16.12 11.17
C ALA A 280 -0.47 16.24 9.86
N GLU A 281 0.18 15.16 9.42
CA GLU A 281 1.06 15.11 8.23
C GLU A 281 0.27 14.90 6.92
N THR A 282 -0.78 15.68 6.69
CA THR A 282 -1.64 15.55 5.50
C THR A 282 -0.84 15.75 4.20
N ASP A 283 0.04 16.75 4.17
CA ASP A 283 0.85 17.06 2.98
C ASP A 283 1.78 15.90 2.62
N VAL A 284 2.36 15.21 3.60
CA VAL A 284 3.20 14.02 3.38
C VAL A 284 2.35 12.88 2.84
N ILE A 285 1.18 12.63 3.44
CA ILE A 285 0.26 11.57 2.99
C ILE A 285 -0.14 11.79 1.52
N GLU A 286 -0.49 13.02 1.15
CA GLU A 286 -0.88 13.39 -0.21
C GLU A 286 0.28 13.37 -1.20
N TYR A 287 1.49 13.75 -0.76
CA TYR A 287 2.69 13.68 -1.58
C TYR A 287 2.97 12.24 -2.07
N TYR A 288 2.70 11.24 -1.23
CA TYR A 288 2.80 9.81 -1.60
C TYR A 288 1.54 9.24 -2.27
N GLY A 289 0.61 10.11 -2.69
CA GLY A 289 -0.55 9.74 -3.50
C GLY A 289 -1.74 9.15 -2.75
N PHE A 290 -1.71 9.16 -1.42
CA PHE A 290 -2.85 8.77 -0.58
C PHE A 290 -3.74 9.99 -0.27
N THR A 291 -4.91 9.76 0.32
CA THR A 291 -5.73 10.82 0.93
C THR A 291 -5.79 10.61 2.44
N LEU A 292 -5.79 11.66 3.24
CA LEU A 292 -6.00 11.53 4.70
C LEU A 292 -7.33 10.79 4.97
N ALA A 293 -7.31 9.79 5.84
CA ALA A 293 -8.52 9.05 6.16
C ALA A 293 -9.49 9.94 6.97
N PRO A 294 -10.80 9.99 6.65
CA PRO A 294 -11.77 10.79 7.42
C PRO A 294 -11.88 10.39 8.90
N ASN A 295 -11.52 9.13 9.21
CA ASN A 295 -11.47 8.53 10.52
C ASN A 295 -10.02 8.43 11.06
N CYS A 296 -9.07 9.23 10.55
CA CYS A 296 -7.66 9.14 10.94
C CYS A 296 -7.49 9.11 12.48
N GLY A 297 -6.72 8.15 12.96
CA GLY A 297 -6.44 7.98 14.38
C GLY A 297 -7.53 7.23 15.17
N ALA A 298 -8.60 6.77 14.54
CA ALA A 298 -9.64 6.01 15.22
C ALA A 298 -9.14 4.66 15.77
N THR A 299 -9.60 4.28 16.96
CA THR A 299 -9.17 3.03 17.65
C THR A 299 -10.29 2.01 17.77
N THR A 300 -11.33 2.13 16.94
CA THR A 300 -12.53 1.30 17.01
C THR A 300 -12.35 -0.05 16.33
N LEU A 301 -11.41 -0.17 15.39
CA LEU A 301 -11.15 -1.41 14.66
C LEU A 301 -10.07 -2.22 15.38
N LYS A 302 -10.47 -3.37 15.92
CA LYS A 302 -9.59 -4.32 16.63
C LYS A 302 -9.69 -5.69 16.01
N GLY A 303 -8.63 -6.47 16.13
CA GLY A 303 -8.61 -7.85 15.68
C GLY A 303 -7.24 -8.47 15.83
N GLU A 304 -7.10 -9.68 15.28
CA GLU A 304 -5.94 -10.55 15.43
C GLU A 304 -5.70 -11.01 16.89
N ASN A 305 -5.02 -12.15 17.00
CA ASN A 305 -4.55 -12.76 18.23
C ASN A 305 -3.05 -13.06 18.09
#